data_AF-A0A0S3S8H0-F1
#
_entry.id   AF-A0A0S3S8H0-F1
#
_cell.length_a   1.000
_cell.length_b   1.000
_cell.length_c   1.000
_cell.angle_alpha   90.00
_cell.angle_beta   90.00
_cell.angle_gamma   90.00
#
_symmetry.space_group_name_H-M   'P 1'
#
loop_
_entity.id
_entity.type
_entity.pdbx_description
1 polymer ?
#
loop_
_entity_poly.entity_id
_entity_poly.type
_entity_poly.pdbx_seq_one_letter_code
_entity_poly.pdbx_strand_id
1 'polypeptide(L)'
;MNLAVAWWMLDSIKDICMDDKLHHDSPWTCPKYRVTFDSSVIWGLIGPKRLFGPGGLYRNLVWLFLIGAVLPVPIWVLSKIYPGKKWIRFINIPVISNGFAGMPPATPTNLASWLLTGTIFNYFVFRYNKRWWQKYNYVLSAGLDAGTAFMGVLILFALQNSSHKLKWWGSEIDHCPLATCPTAPGIVVDGCP
;
A
#
# COMPACT_ATOMS: atom_id res chain seq x y z
N MET A 1 -2.49 -18.23 -1.37
CA MET A 1 -3.88 -17.73 -1.56
C MET A 1 -4.78 -18.95 -1.57
N ASN A 2 -5.72 -19.06 -0.63
CA ASN A 2 -6.59 -20.24 -0.55
C ASN A 2 -7.73 -20.11 -1.56
N LEU A 3 -7.58 -20.75 -2.73
CA LEU A 3 -8.53 -20.64 -3.85
C LEU A 3 -9.95 -21.04 -3.45
N ALA A 4 -10.10 -22.04 -2.59
CA ALA A 4 -11.41 -22.51 -2.12
C ALA A 4 -12.19 -21.43 -1.36
N VAL A 5 -11.51 -20.69 -0.46
CA VAL A 5 -12.15 -19.61 0.32
C VAL A 5 -12.51 -18.44 -0.59
N ALA A 6 -11.63 -18.10 -1.53
CA ALA A 6 -11.89 -17.04 -2.49
C ALA A 6 -13.11 -17.35 -3.37
N TRP A 7 -13.21 -18.59 -3.87
CA TRP A 7 -14.35 -19.04 -4.67
C TRP A 7 -15.66 -19.03 -3.86
N TRP A 8 -15.62 -19.55 -2.63
CA TRP A 8 -16.78 -19.55 -1.74
C TRP A 8 -17.29 -18.14 -1.43
N MET A 9 -16.37 -17.20 -1.20
CA MET A 9 -16.71 -15.80 -0.91
C MET A 9 -17.32 -15.07 -2.10
N LEU A 10 -16.82 -15.34 -3.32
CA LEU A 10 -17.37 -14.78 -4.56
C LEU A 10 -18.75 -15.36 -4.91
N ASP A 11 -18.99 -16.64 -4.60
CA ASP A 11 -20.29 -17.28 -4.84
C ASP A 11 -21.35 -16.86 -3.80
N SER A 12 -20.93 -16.71 -2.54
CA SER A 12 -21.83 -16.38 -1.42
C SER A 12 -22.24 -14.90 -1.38
N ILE A 13 -21.38 -13.98 -1.86
CA ILE A 13 -21.63 -12.53 -1.83
C ILE A 13 -21.59 -11.99 -3.25
N LYS A 14 -22.78 -11.73 -3.82
CA LYS A 14 -22.91 -11.11 -5.14
C LYS A 14 -22.36 -9.68 -5.10
N ASP A 15 -21.62 -9.30 -6.14
CA ASP A 15 -21.08 -7.95 -6.36
C ASP A 15 -20.11 -7.43 -5.28
N ILE A 16 -19.42 -8.30 -4.54
CA ILE A 16 -18.51 -7.96 -3.41
C ILE A 16 -17.42 -6.92 -3.70
N CYS A 17 -17.07 -6.70 -4.97
CA CYS A 17 -16.05 -5.74 -5.40
C CYS A 17 -16.60 -4.58 -6.26
N MET A 18 -17.92 -4.47 -6.43
CA MET A 18 -18.56 -3.37 -7.15
C MET A 18 -19.17 -2.37 -6.17
N ASP A 19 -18.42 -1.29 -5.89
CA ASP A 19 -18.81 -0.24 -4.95
C ASP A 19 -20.18 0.41 -5.31
N ASP A 20 -20.57 0.41 -6.59
CA ASP A 20 -21.83 1.00 -7.09
C ASP A 20 -23.08 0.12 -6.90
N LYS A 21 -22.91 -1.20 -6.73
CA LYS A 21 -24.02 -2.16 -6.63
C LYS A 21 -24.19 -2.74 -5.24
N LEU A 22 -23.18 -2.58 -4.40
CA LEU A 22 -23.20 -3.04 -3.02
C LEU A 22 -23.98 -2.03 -2.18
N HIS A 23 -24.82 -2.51 -1.25
CA HIS A 23 -25.51 -1.61 -0.31
C HIS A 23 -24.50 -0.67 0.35
N HIS A 24 -24.79 0.62 0.41
CA HIS A 24 -23.97 1.70 1.00
C HIS A 24 -23.45 1.42 2.43
N ASP A 25 -23.98 0.37 3.07
CA ASP A 25 -23.69 -0.09 4.41
C ASP A 25 -22.82 -1.34 4.52
N SER A 26 -22.42 -1.95 3.40
CA SER A 26 -21.60 -3.16 3.42
C SER A 26 -20.12 -2.85 3.73
N PRO A 27 -19.47 -3.60 4.62
CA PRO A 27 -18.06 -3.40 4.97
C PRO A 27 -17.08 -4.01 3.94
N TRP A 28 -17.57 -4.64 2.88
CA TRP A 28 -16.76 -5.39 1.93
C TRP A 28 -16.19 -4.47 0.85
N THR A 29 -14.86 -4.43 0.76
CA THR A 29 -14.13 -3.70 -0.28
C THR A 29 -12.98 -4.55 -0.79
N CYS A 30 -12.63 -4.40 -2.08
CA CYS A 30 -11.60 -5.19 -2.76
C CYS A 30 -10.42 -4.35 -3.27
N PRO A 31 -9.74 -3.53 -2.45
CA PRO A 31 -8.73 -2.57 -2.93
C PRO A 31 -7.54 -3.25 -3.63
N LYS A 32 -7.07 -4.37 -3.10
CA LYS A 32 -5.92 -5.10 -3.69
C LYS A 32 -6.25 -5.72 -5.06
N TYR A 33 -7.47 -6.25 -5.22
CA TYR A 33 -7.90 -6.83 -6.50
C TYR A 33 -8.12 -5.74 -7.55
N ARG A 34 -8.69 -4.60 -7.15
CA ARG A 34 -8.89 -3.43 -8.03
C ARG A 34 -7.57 -2.92 -8.59
N VAL A 35 -6.55 -2.70 -7.76
CA VAL A 35 -5.22 -2.27 -8.25
C VAL A 35 -4.57 -3.31 -9.18
N THR A 36 -4.73 -4.59 -8.89
CA THR A 36 -4.18 -5.67 -9.75
C THR A 36 -4.92 -5.72 -11.10
N PHE A 37 -6.22 -5.51 -11.09
CA PHE A 37 -7.04 -5.43 -12.29
C PHE A 37 -6.67 -4.20 -13.14
N ASP A 38 -6.59 -3.02 -12.53
CA ASP A 38 -6.17 -1.78 -13.21
C ASP A 38 -4.78 -1.91 -13.84
N SER A 39 -3.85 -2.54 -13.11
CA SER A 39 -2.52 -2.86 -13.63
C SER A 39 -2.59 -3.77 -14.85
N SER A 40 -3.45 -4.79 -14.82
CA SER A 40 -3.65 -5.72 -15.94
C SER A 40 -4.27 -5.02 -17.16
N VAL A 41 -5.19 -4.08 -16.95
CA VAL A 41 -5.79 -3.27 -18.03
C VAL A 41 -4.75 -2.33 -18.65
N ILE A 42 -3.95 -1.66 -17.81
CA ILE A 42 -2.87 -0.75 -18.24
C ILE A 42 -1.84 -1.49 -19.10
N TRP A 43 -1.30 -2.59 -18.59
CA TRP A 43 -0.21 -3.30 -19.25
C TRP A 43 -0.67 -4.29 -20.32
N GLY A 44 -1.87 -4.84 -20.21
CA GLY A 44 -2.42 -5.84 -21.13
C GLY A 44 -3.30 -5.26 -22.23
N LEU A 45 -4.32 -4.46 -21.88
CA LEU A 45 -5.34 -4.01 -22.82
C LEU A 45 -4.97 -2.69 -23.53
N ILE A 46 -4.53 -1.68 -22.78
CA ILE A 46 -4.16 -0.36 -23.32
C ILE A 46 -2.78 -0.43 -23.98
N GLY A 47 -1.88 -1.16 -23.35
CA GLY A 47 -0.50 -1.34 -23.76
C GLY A 47 0.37 -0.11 -23.48
N PRO A 48 1.69 -0.32 -23.29
CA PRO A 48 2.61 0.74 -22.89
C PRO A 48 2.76 1.86 -23.93
N LYS A 49 2.52 1.57 -25.21
CA LYS A 49 2.67 2.55 -26.31
C LYS A 49 1.73 3.75 -26.17
N ARG A 50 0.51 3.56 -25.63
CA ARG A 50 -0.48 4.64 -25.52
C ARG A 50 -0.27 5.51 -24.27
N LEU A 51 0.25 4.94 -23.19
CA LEU A 51 0.49 5.64 -21.91
C LEU A 51 1.88 6.26 -21.84
N PHE A 52 2.91 5.55 -22.33
CA PHE A 52 4.32 5.92 -22.22
C PHE A 52 4.96 6.36 -23.55
N GLY A 53 4.25 6.23 -24.67
CA GLY A 53 4.72 6.65 -25.98
C GLY A 53 4.75 8.18 -26.19
N PRO A 54 5.23 8.64 -27.36
CA PRO A 54 5.25 10.07 -27.68
C PRO A 54 3.82 10.64 -27.74
N GLY A 55 3.52 11.57 -26.81
CA GLY A 55 2.18 12.16 -26.63
C GLY A 55 1.34 11.52 -25.52
N GLY A 56 1.84 10.47 -24.85
CA GLY A 56 1.16 9.84 -23.72
C GLY A 56 1.25 10.68 -22.44
N LEU A 57 0.18 10.66 -21.64
CA LEU A 57 0.04 11.41 -20.38
C LEU A 57 1.18 11.11 -19.38
N TYR A 58 1.75 9.90 -19.43
CA TYR A 58 2.69 9.36 -18.44
C TYR A 58 4.12 9.19 -18.97
N ARG A 59 4.45 9.81 -20.11
CA ARG A 59 5.80 9.74 -20.71
C ARG A 59 6.92 10.14 -19.75
N ASN A 60 6.67 11.10 -18.87
CA ASN A 60 7.67 11.58 -17.90
C ASN A 60 8.06 10.51 -16.87
N LEU A 61 7.19 9.54 -16.57
CA LEU A 61 7.50 8.46 -15.63
C LEU A 61 8.56 7.50 -16.18
N VAL A 62 8.71 7.37 -17.50
CA VAL A 62 9.75 6.53 -18.11
C VAL A 62 11.15 7.08 -17.79
N TRP A 63 11.30 8.40 -17.60
CA TRP A 63 12.56 8.99 -17.18
C TRP A 63 12.98 8.58 -15.76
N LEU A 64 12.04 8.16 -14.91
CA LEU A 64 12.37 7.63 -13.59
C LEU A 64 13.16 6.32 -13.66
N PHE A 65 13.06 5.53 -14.74
CA PHE A 65 13.92 4.36 -14.93
C PHE A 65 15.39 4.76 -15.04
N LEU A 66 15.69 5.82 -15.78
CA LEU A 66 17.05 6.35 -15.92
C LEU A 66 17.53 6.96 -14.61
N ILE A 67 16.67 7.70 -13.91
CA ILE A 67 16.98 8.25 -12.59
C ILE A 67 17.27 7.12 -11.60
N GLY A 68 16.48 6.05 -11.59
CA GLY A 68 16.68 4.87 -10.75
C GLY A 68 17.99 4.13 -11.06
N ALA A 69 18.37 4.03 -12.33
CA ALA A 69 19.65 3.44 -12.74
C ALA A 69 20.86 4.31 -12.36
N VAL A 70 20.70 5.64 -12.41
CA VAL A 70 21.76 6.59 -12.05
C VAL A 70 21.89 6.71 -10.54
N LEU A 71 20.80 6.70 -9.77
CA LEU A 71 20.79 6.92 -8.32
C LEU A 71 21.85 6.12 -7.51
N PRO A 72 22.13 4.82 -7.76
CA PRO A 72 23.16 4.08 -7.02
C PRO A 72 24.59 4.54 -7.35
N VAL A 73 24.83 5.16 -8.52
CA VAL A 73 26.17 5.56 -8.97
C VAL A 73 26.76 6.71 -8.13
N PRO A 74 26.04 7.82 -7.85
CA PRO A 74 26.49 8.86 -6.93
C PRO A 74 26.81 8.35 -5.53
N ILE A 75 26.01 7.43 -4.98
CA ILE A 75 26.27 6.86 -3.65
C ILE A 75 27.53 6.01 -3.66
N TRP A 76 27.74 5.21 -4.71
CA TRP A 76 28.97 4.45 -4.86
C TRP A 76 30.20 5.37 -4.95
N VAL A 77 30.14 6.44 -5.74
CA VAL A 77 31.22 7.44 -5.85
C VAL A 77 31.48 8.14 -4.51
N LEU A 78 30.43 8.60 -3.82
CA LEU A 78 30.56 9.22 -2.49
C LEU A 78 31.18 8.26 -1.46
N SER A 79 30.83 6.98 -1.52
CA SER A 79 31.39 5.97 -0.62
C SER A 79 32.90 5.76 -0.83
N LYS A 80 33.39 6.03 -2.05
CA LYS A 80 34.81 5.94 -2.43
C LYS A 80 35.62 7.18 -2.01
N ILE A 81 35.00 8.36 -2.07
CA ILE A 81 35.62 9.65 -1.74
C ILE A 81 35.69 9.86 -0.21
N TYR A 82 34.69 9.36 0.54
CA TYR A 82 34.64 9.51 2.00
C TYR A 82 34.76 8.17 2.75
N PRO A 83 35.94 7.50 2.72
CA PRO A 83 36.15 6.22 3.39
C PRO A 83 36.01 6.30 4.93
N GLY A 84 36.09 7.50 5.52
CA GLY A 84 35.93 7.72 6.95
C GLY A 84 34.48 7.68 7.47
N LYS A 85 33.47 7.77 6.61
CA LYS A 85 32.05 7.82 7.02
C LYS A 85 31.33 6.50 6.68
N LYS A 86 31.50 5.50 7.55
CA LYS A 86 30.91 4.15 7.39
C LYS A 86 29.38 4.15 7.20
N TRP A 87 28.67 5.19 7.64
CA TRP A 87 27.20 5.31 7.47
C TRP A 87 26.75 5.40 6.00
N ILE A 88 27.55 6.02 5.12
CA ILE A 88 27.19 6.22 3.70
C ILE A 88 27.09 4.87 2.97
N ARG A 89 27.88 3.87 3.38
CA ARG A 89 27.84 2.52 2.81
C ARG A 89 26.62 1.70 3.24
N PHE A 90 25.91 2.11 4.30
CA PHE A 90 24.69 1.43 4.75
C PHE A 90 23.41 1.94 4.08
N ILE A 91 23.48 3.04 3.31
CA ILE A 91 22.34 3.58 2.57
C ILE A 91 22.18 2.78 1.27
N ASN A 92 21.26 1.83 1.29
CA ASN A 92 20.97 0.99 0.13
C ASN A 92 19.74 1.55 -0.61
N ILE A 93 19.98 2.40 -1.63
CA ILE A 93 18.91 3.00 -2.45
C ILE A 93 17.91 1.97 -2.97
N PRO A 94 18.33 0.82 -3.55
CA PRO A 94 17.39 -0.20 -4.03
C PRO A 94 16.40 -0.66 -2.96
N VAL A 95 16.82 -0.77 -1.71
CA VAL A 95 15.96 -1.17 -0.59
C VAL A 95 14.95 -0.07 -0.25
N ILE A 96 15.40 1.19 -0.27
CA ILE A 96 14.54 2.35 -0.05
C ILE A 96 13.50 2.45 -1.16
N SER A 97 13.91 2.37 -2.42
CA SER A 97 13.02 2.39 -3.58
C SER A 97 12.03 1.22 -3.60
N ASN A 98 12.46 0.03 -3.19
CA ASN A 98 11.56 -1.12 -3.06
C ASN A 98 10.52 -0.93 -1.94
N GLY A 99 10.86 -0.20 -0.87
CA GLY A 99 9.90 0.17 0.17
C GLY A 99 8.73 1.00 -0.34
N PHE A 100 8.96 1.83 -1.36
CA PHE A 100 7.91 2.63 -2.02
C PHE A 100 7.06 1.83 -3.02
N ALA A 101 7.52 0.65 -3.46
CA ALA A 101 6.77 -0.18 -4.42
C ALA A 101 5.45 -0.72 -3.85
N GLY A 102 5.29 -0.73 -2.53
CA GLY A 102 4.04 -1.10 -1.84
C GLY A 102 3.01 0.03 -1.71
N MET A 103 3.29 1.24 -2.20
CA MET A 103 2.37 2.38 -2.13
C MET A 103 1.01 2.15 -2.81
N PRO A 104 0.90 1.57 -4.02
CA PRO A 104 -0.38 1.40 -4.69
C PRO A 104 -1.05 0.12 -4.17
N PRO A 105 -1.46 0.09 -2.90
CA PRO A 105 -2.88 0.11 -2.52
C PRO A 105 -3.10 0.70 -1.10
N ALA A 106 -2.08 1.32 -0.52
CA ALA A 106 -2.01 1.68 0.89
C ALA A 106 -2.40 3.16 1.08
N THR A 107 -3.26 3.43 2.05
CA THR A 107 -3.61 4.80 2.41
C THR A 107 -2.37 5.56 2.93
N PRO A 108 -2.32 6.89 2.80
CA PRO A 108 -1.21 7.70 3.34
C PRO A 108 -1.00 7.45 4.85
N THR A 109 -2.08 7.17 5.57
CA THR A 109 -2.06 6.83 7.00
C THR A 109 -1.36 5.50 7.29
N ASN A 110 -1.54 4.49 6.43
CA ASN A 110 -0.84 3.21 6.54
C ASN A 110 0.66 3.37 6.28
N LEU A 111 1.04 4.18 5.29
CA LEU A 111 2.45 4.45 5.01
C LEU A 111 3.13 5.22 6.15
N ALA A 112 2.46 6.24 6.70
CA ALA A 112 2.97 7.01 7.82
C ALA A 112 3.13 6.13 9.07
N SER A 113 2.16 5.25 9.36
CA SER A 113 2.24 4.33 10.49
C SER A 113 3.34 3.28 10.30
N TRP A 114 3.55 2.79 9.07
CA TRP A 114 4.66 1.90 8.74
C TRP A 114 6.03 2.56 8.96
N LEU A 115 6.21 3.79 8.47
CA LEU A 115 7.45 4.56 8.68
C LEU A 115 7.70 4.85 10.16
N LEU A 116 6.66 5.23 10.90
CA LEU A 116 6.75 5.53 12.33
C LEU A 116 7.10 4.28 13.14
N THR A 117 6.39 3.19 12.91
CA THR A 117 6.65 1.90 13.59
C THR A 117 8.04 1.37 13.22
N GLY A 118 8.41 1.45 11.95
CA GLY A 118 9.74 1.10 11.46
C GLY A 118 10.84 1.92 12.15
N THR A 119 10.64 3.21 12.33
CA THR A 119 11.61 4.10 13.02
C THR A 119 11.70 3.77 14.50
N ILE A 120 10.59 3.56 15.19
CA ILE A 120 10.59 3.22 16.62
C ILE A 120 11.33 1.89 16.84
N PHE A 121 10.97 0.84 16.12
CA PHE A 121 11.55 -0.49 16.36
C PHE A 121 12.98 -0.63 15.81
N ASN A 122 13.28 -0.10 14.62
CA ASN A 122 14.61 -0.29 14.01
C ASN A 122 15.63 0.78 14.43
N TYR A 123 15.22 1.99 14.82
CA TYR A 123 16.15 3.03 15.25
C TYR A 123 16.19 3.19 16.76
N PHE A 124 15.02 3.36 17.41
CA PHE A 124 14.97 3.62 18.85
C PHE A 124 15.25 2.34 19.65
N VAL A 125 14.43 1.30 19.48
CA VAL A 125 14.56 0.05 20.24
C VAL A 125 15.90 -0.65 19.98
N PHE A 126 16.38 -0.63 18.74
CA PHE A 126 17.70 -1.15 18.40
C PHE A 126 18.84 -0.39 19.10
N ARG A 127 18.72 0.93 19.32
CA ARG A 127 19.78 1.72 19.96
C ARG A 127 19.81 1.52 21.48
N TYR A 128 18.65 1.43 22.12
CA TYR A 128 18.56 1.30 23.58
C TYR A 128 18.71 -0.16 24.06
N ASN A 129 18.11 -1.15 23.38
CA ASN A 129 18.04 -2.55 23.85
C ASN A 129 18.33 -3.59 22.76
N LYS A 130 19.56 -3.64 22.25
CA LYS A 130 19.99 -4.56 21.17
C LYS A 130 19.69 -6.04 21.42
N ARG A 131 20.00 -6.54 22.62
CA ARG A 131 19.82 -7.96 22.97
C ARG A 131 18.35 -8.38 22.95
N TRP A 132 17.45 -7.49 23.39
CA TRP A 132 16.02 -7.74 23.35
C TRP A 132 15.51 -7.74 21.91
N TRP A 133 15.92 -6.73 21.13
CA TRP A 133 15.51 -6.59 19.74
C TRP A 133 15.87 -7.82 18.89
N GLN A 134 17.10 -8.32 19.02
CA GLN A 134 17.54 -9.52 18.27
C GLN A 134 16.75 -10.78 18.60
N LYS A 135 16.28 -10.92 19.84
CA LYS A 135 15.59 -12.12 20.31
C LYS A 135 14.08 -12.08 20.10
N TYR A 136 13.45 -10.91 20.24
CA TYR A 136 11.99 -10.79 20.34
C TYR A 136 11.33 -9.99 19.22
N ASN A 137 12.05 -9.21 18.41
CA ASN A 137 11.42 -8.34 17.42
C ASN A 137 10.63 -9.13 16.36
N TYR A 138 11.17 -10.24 15.88
CA TYR A 138 10.47 -11.11 14.93
C TYR A 138 9.25 -11.80 15.55
N VAL A 139 9.36 -12.24 16.81
CA VAL A 139 8.24 -12.87 17.55
C VAL A 139 7.12 -11.85 17.80
N LEU A 140 7.48 -10.61 18.15
CA LEU A 140 6.52 -9.53 18.34
C LEU A 140 5.79 -9.19 17.03
N SER A 141 6.52 -9.10 15.91
CA SER A 141 5.92 -8.89 14.59
C SER A 141 4.91 -9.99 14.26
N ALA A 142 5.31 -11.25 14.42
CA ALA A 142 4.41 -12.38 14.19
C ALA A 142 3.20 -12.39 15.14
N GLY A 143 3.39 -11.96 16.39
CA GLY A 143 2.32 -11.82 17.38
C GLY A 143 1.32 -10.71 17.03
N LEU A 144 1.80 -9.58 16.50
CA LEU A 144 0.96 -8.48 16.01
C LEU A 144 0.16 -8.90 14.76
N ASP A 145 0.78 -9.61 13.82
CA ASP A 145 0.10 -10.12 12.62
C ASP A 145 -0.97 -11.17 12.99
N ALA A 146 -0.66 -12.10 13.89
CA ALA A 146 -1.64 -13.05 14.37
C ALA A 146 -2.77 -12.36 15.17
N GLY A 147 -2.42 -11.43 16.06
CA GLY A 147 -3.37 -10.70 16.89
C GLY A 147 -4.36 -9.87 16.07
N THR A 148 -3.89 -9.19 15.02
CA THR A 148 -4.76 -8.44 14.10
C THR A 148 -5.71 -9.37 13.34
N ALA A 149 -5.24 -10.54 12.88
CA ALA A 149 -6.10 -11.53 12.25
C ALA A 149 -7.19 -12.06 13.20
N PHE A 150 -6.83 -12.42 14.44
CA PHE A 150 -7.80 -12.89 15.44
C PHE A 150 -8.82 -11.81 15.82
N MET A 151 -8.36 -10.57 16.04
CA MET A 151 -9.26 -9.46 16.35
C MET A 151 -10.18 -9.14 15.17
N GLY A 152 -9.70 -9.23 13.93
CA GLY A 152 -10.53 -9.04 12.75
C GLY A 152 -11.69 -10.04 12.68
N VAL A 153 -11.42 -11.33 12.92
CA VAL A 153 -12.47 -12.37 12.98
C VAL A 153 -13.45 -12.10 14.11
N LEU A 154 -12.95 -11.73 15.30
CA LEU A 154 -13.80 -11.42 16.45
C LEU A 154 -14.75 -10.25 16.16
N ILE A 155 -14.22 -9.15 15.60
CA ILE A 155 -15.02 -7.96 15.24
C ILE A 155 -16.07 -8.31 14.18
N LEU A 156 -15.71 -9.16 13.20
CA LEU A 156 -16.64 -9.58 12.15
C LEU A 156 -17.86 -10.30 12.74
N PHE A 157 -17.63 -11.27 13.63
CA PHE A 157 -18.72 -12.01 14.28
C PHE A 157 -19.50 -11.17 15.29
N ALA A 158 -18.82 -10.31 16.05
CA ALA A 158 -19.46 -9.52 17.11
C ALA A 158 -20.27 -8.31 16.57
N LEU A 159 -19.82 -7.68 15.48
CA LEU A 159 -20.40 -6.42 14.99
C LEU A 159 -20.93 -6.49 13.56
N GLN A 160 -20.12 -6.97 12.61
CA GLN A 160 -20.50 -6.93 11.19
C GLN A 160 -21.65 -7.90 10.88
N ASN A 161 -21.71 -9.06 11.54
CA ASN A 161 -22.82 -10.00 11.38
C ASN A 161 -24.17 -9.43 11.88
N SER A 162 -24.14 -8.56 12.90
CA SER A 162 -25.34 -7.92 13.46
C SER A 162 -25.66 -6.56 12.83
N SER A 163 -24.96 -6.18 11.74
CA SER A 163 -25.13 -4.89 11.03
C SER A 163 -24.96 -3.63 11.90
N HIS A 164 -24.26 -3.72 13.04
CA HIS A 164 -24.00 -2.57 13.89
C HIS A 164 -22.74 -1.82 13.45
N LYS A 165 -22.92 -0.59 12.97
CA LYS A 165 -21.82 0.29 12.57
C LYS A 165 -21.29 1.08 13.76
N LEU A 166 -20.11 0.72 14.27
CA LEU A 166 -19.37 1.56 15.21
C LEU A 166 -18.56 2.60 14.45
N LYS A 167 -18.90 3.89 14.65
CA LYS A 167 -18.12 5.01 14.16
C LYS A 167 -17.04 5.34 15.18
N TRP A 168 -15.76 5.16 14.82
CA TRP A 168 -14.61 5.59 15.63
C TRP A 168 -13.72 6.51 14.77
N TRP A 169 -12.82 7.27 15.41
CA TRP A 169 -11.66 8.01 14.84
C TRP A 169 -10.81 7.35 13.70
N GLY A 170 -11.18 6.19 13.15
CA GLY A 170 -10.50 5.45 12.10
C GLY A 170 -11.40 4.49 11.31
N SER A 171 -12.73 4.58 11.47
CA SER A 171 -13.70 3.83 10.65
C SER A 171 -14.00 4.50 9.32
N GLU A 172 -13.73 5.81 9.20
CA GLU A 172 -13.85 6.55 7.93
C GLU A 172 -12.47 6.67 7.30
N ILE A 173 -12.33 6.08 6.11
CA ILE A 173 -11.05 5.94 5.40
C ILE A 173 -10.70 7.25 4.70
N ASP A 174 -11.71 8.01 4.28
CA ASP A 174 -11.59 9.29 3.59
C ASP A 174 -12.52 10.33 4.22
N HIS A 175 -11.95 11.34 4.89
CA HIS A 175 -12.69 12.53 5.32
C HIS A 175 -13.02 13.48 4.14
N CYS A 176 -12.78 13.06 2.89
CA CYS A 176 -12.99 13.87 1.70
C CYS A 176 -13.74 13.04 0.63
N PRO A 177 -15.05 13.26 0.46
CA PRO A 177 -15.85 12.51 -0.53
C PRO A 177 -15.47 12.82 -1.99
N LEU A 178 -14.70 13.89 -2.23
CA LEU A 178 -14.22 14.28 -3.57
C LEU A 178 -12.95 13.54 -4.01
N ALA A 179 -12.32 12.74 -3.15
CA ALA A 179 -11.09 12.01 -3.49
C ALA A 179 -11.30 10.96 -4.59
N THR A 180 -12.53 10.49 -4.78
CA THR A 180 -12.92 9.52 -5.81
C THR A 180 -13.25 10.18 -7.15
N CYS A 181 -13.36 11.51 -7.21
CA CYS A 181 -13.73 12.23 -8.41
C CYS A 181 -12.59 12.27 -9.44
N PRO A 182 -12.85 11.95 -10.72
CA PRO A 182 -11.82 12.03 -11.75
C PRO A 182 -11.44 13.49 -12.01
N THR A 183 -10.16 13.80 -11.87
CA THR A 183 -9.61 15.14 -12.16
C THR A 183 -9.15 15.30 -13.61
N ALA A 184 -9.39 14.29 -14.46
CA ALA A 184 -9.00 14.30 -15.86
C ALA A 184 -9.95 15.19 -16.69
N PRO A 185 -9.41 16.10 -17.54
CA PRO A 185 -10.25 16.97 -18.35
C PRO A 185 -11.08 16.15 -19.34
N GLY A 186 -12.41 16.32 -19.29
CA GLY A 186 -13.36 15.69 -20.21
C GLY A 186 -14.10 14.45 -19.68
N ILE A 187 -13.89 14.06 -18.42
CA ILE A 187 -14.63 12.96 -17.77
C ILE A 187 -15.55 13.55 -16.70
N VAL A 188 -16.84 13.63 -17.01
CA VAL A 188 -17.88 14.06 -16.05
C VAL A 188 -18.55 12.79 -15.51
N VAL A 189 -18.54 12.63 -14.19
CA VAL A 189 -19.19 11.52 -13.49
C VAL A 189 -20.27 12.11 -12.59
N ASP A 190 -21.46 11.52 -12.63
CA ASP A 190 -22.59 11.96 -11.80
C ASP A 190 -22.22 11.92 -10.32
N GLY A 191 -22.30 13.07 -9.63
CA GLY A 191 -21.97 13.20 -8.20
C GLY A 191 -20.61 13.87 -7.90
N CYS A 192 -19.84 14.26 -8.91
CA CYS A 192 -18.60 15.03 -8.79
C CYS A 192 -18.76 16.43 -9.40
N PRO A 193 -18.21 17.50 -8.79
CA PRO A 193 -18.27 18.86 -9.34
C PRO A 193 -17.44 19.05 -10.60
#